data_AF-A0A3B8X4W3-F1
#
_entry.id   AF-A0A3B8X4W3-F1
#
_cell.length_a   1.000
_cell.length_b   1.000
_cell.length_c   1.000
_cell.angle_alpha   90.00
_cell.angle_beta   90.00
_cell.angle_gamma   90.00
#
_symmetry.space_group_name_H-M   'P 1'
#
loop_
_entity.id
_entity.type
_entity.pdbx_description
1 polymer ?
#
loop_
_entity_poly.entity_id
_entity_poly.type
_entity_poly.pdbx_seq_one_letter_code
_entity_poly.pdbx_strand_id
1 'polypeptide(L)' 'AKCIGTTNPINVVTATINGLVNAESPAKIAAKRGISLEQLRG' A
#
# COMPACT_ATOMS: atom_id res chain seq x y z
N ALA A 1 -7.04 1.47 -10.28
CA ALA A 1 -6.84 2.66 -9.43
C ALA A 1 -8.06 3.56 -9.55
N LYS A 2 -8.55 4.12 -8.44
CA LYS A 2 -9.66 5.08 -8.45
C LYS A 2 -9.17 6.37 -7.80
N CYS A 3 -9.02 7.43 -8.59
CA CYS A 3 -8.61 8.75 -8.08
C CYS A 3 -9.84 9.43 -7.47
N ILE A 4 -9.80 9.67 -6.15
CA ILE A 4 -10.88 10.34 -5.42
C ILE A 4 -10.32 11.63 -4.81
N GLY A 5 -11.06 12.74 -4.94
CA GLY A 5 -10.61 14.07 -4.53
C GLY A 5 -10.17 14.92 -5.72
N THR A 6 -9.01 15.58 -5.61
CA THR A 6 -8.47 16.48 -6.65
C THR A 6 -8.09 15.72 -7.92
N THR A 7 -8.40 16.31 -9.08
CA THR A 7 -8.05 15.78 -10.41
C THR A 7 -6.77 16.39 -10.99
N ASN A 8 -6.03 17.19 -10.21
CA ASN A 8 -4.77 17.80 -10.66
C ASN A 8 -3.73 16.71 -11.01
N PRO A 9 -3.24 16.64 -12.27
CA PRO A 9 -2.31 15.60 -12.71
C PRO A 9 -1.04 15.48 -11.88
N ILE A 10 -0.46 16.60 -11.43
CA ILE A 10 0.78 16.60 -10.63
C ILE A 10 0.56 15.87 -9.30
N ASN A 11 -0.56 16.15 -8.64
CA ASN A 11 -0.90 15.56 -7.36
C ASN A 11 -1.25 14.07 -7.52
N VAL A 12 -1.90 13.69 -8.62
CA VAL A 12 -2.22 12.28 -8.92
C VAL A 12 -0.94 11.46 -9.11
N VAL A 13 0.04 11.97 -9.86
CA VAL A 13 1.33 11.28 -10.06
C VAL A 13 2.07 11.15 -8.72
N THR A 14 2.17 12.25 -7.97
CA THR A 14 2.84 12.26 -6.66
C THR A 14 2.18 11.28 -5.69
N ALA A 15 0.84 11.26 -5.62
CA ALA A 15 0.09 10.33 -4.78
C ALA A 15 0.31 8.87 -5.20
N THR A 16 0.43 8.61 -6.50
CA THR A 16 0.68 7.25 -7.02
C THR A 16 2.06 6.75 -6.63
N ILE A 17 3.10 7.59 -6.79
CA ILE A 17 4.47 7.25 -6.36
C ILE A 17 4.51 7.00 -4.86
N ASN A 18 3.89 7.88 -4.06
CA ASN A 18 3.82 7.70 -2.62
C ASN A 18 3.09 6.41 -2.22
N GLY A 19 2.01 6.06 -2.91
CA GLY A 19 1.29 4.80 -2.68
C GLY A 19 2.16 3.58 -2.97
N LEU A 20 2.96 3.62 -4.04
CA LEU A 20 3.86 2.52 -4.41
C LEU A 20 5.01 2.36 -3.41
N VAL A 21 5.63 3.47 -2.99
CA VAL A 21 6.73 3.46 -2.02
C VAL A 21 6.29 2.93 -0.65
N ASN A 22 5.05 3.26 -0.24
CA ASN A 22 4.50 2.82 1.03
C ASN A 22 3.83 1.44 0.97
N ALA A 23 3.84 0.76 -0.19
CA ALA A 23 3.29 -0.58 -0.31
C ALA A 23 4.16 -1.57 0.49
N GLU A 24 3.58 -2.16 1.54
CA GLU A 24 4.28 -3.16 2.36
C GLU A 24 3.99 -4.58 1.85
N SER A 25 5.03 -5.43 1.80
CA SER A 25 4.85 -6.83 1.45
C SER A 25 4.10 -7.60 2.55
N PRO A 26 3.27 -8.59 2.21
CA PRO A 26 2.56 -9.40 3.20
C PRO A 26 3.49 -10.06 4.23
N ALA A 27 4.69 -10.48 3.81
CA ALA A 27 5.70 -11.06 4.71
C ALA A 27 6.19 -10.06 5.75
N LYS A 28 6.43 -8.81 5.34
CA LYS A 28 6.82 -7.72 6.24
C LYS A 28 5.71 -7.41 7.24
N ILE A 29 4.45 -7.41 6.79
CA ILE A 29 3.28 -7.21 7.66
C ILE A 29 3.12 -8.36 8.66
N ALA A 30 3.26 -9.61 8.21
CA ALA A 30 3.17 -10.79 9.06
C ALA A 30 4.25 -10.77 10.15
N ALA A 31 5.50 -10.50 9.77
CA ALA A 31 6.62 -10.36 10.71
C ALA A 31 6.41 -9.22 11.72
N LYS A 32 5.93 -8.06 11.27
CA LYS A 32 5.59 -6.93 12.15
C LYS A 32 4.48 -7.27 13.15
N ARG A 33 3.54 -8.14 12.77
CA ARG A 33 2.40 -8.58 13.60
C ARG A 33 2.72 -9.83 14.44
N GLY A 34 3.87 -10.47 14.25
CA GLY A 34 4.24 -11.70 14.96
C GLY A 34 3.40 -12.93 14.60
N ILE A 35 2.72 -12.91 13.44
CA ILE A 35 1.88 -14.01 12.95
C ILE A 35 2.52 -14.67 11.73
N SER A 36 2.09 -15.89 11.41
CA SER A 36 2.53 -16.57 10.18
C SER A 36 1.89 -15.96 8.94
N LEU A 37 2.53 -16.16 7.78
CA LEU A 37 1.99 -15.73 6.49
C LEU A 37 0.63 -16.37 6.15
N GLU A 38 0.43 -17.63 6.55
CA GLU A 38 -0.85 -18.32 6.36
C GLU A 38 -1.95 -17.68 7.20
N GLN A 39 -1.65 -17.30 8.43
CA GLN A 39 -2.61 -16.65 9.33
C GLN A 39 -2.94 -15.21 8.94
N LEU A 40 -2.09 -14.57 8.13
CA LEU A 40 -2.38 -13.26 7.52
C LEU A 40 -3.24 -13.38 6.24
N ARG A 41 -3.19 -14.54 5.57
CA ARG A 41 -3.87 -14.80 4.28
C ARG A 41 -5.19 -15.56 4.44
N GLY A 42 -5.35 -16.32 5.53
CA GLY A 42 -6.56 -17.02 5.93
C GLY A 42 -7.54 -16.12 6.66
#